data_AF-A0A420YHE1-F1
#
_entry.id   AF-A0A420YHE1-F1
#
_cell.length_a   1.000
_cell.length_b   1.000
_cell.length_c   1.000
_cell.angle_alpha   90.00
_cell.angle_beta   90.00
_cell.angle_gamma   90.00
#
_symmetry.space_group_name_H-M   'P 1'
#
loop_
_entity.id
_entity.type
_entity.pdbx_description
1 polymer ?
#
loop_
_entity_poly.entity_id
_entity_poly.type
_entity_poly.pdbx_seq_one_letter_code
_entity_poly.pdbx_strand_id
1 'polypeptide(L)'
;MIRAIWLSWDRNTIPNTFSATSGTTTADYVSFFLFWFCSLPAIWFPVHKVRHLFTVKAYFVPAAGIAFFIWAIVRAGGIGPIVHQPASIHGSELGWQFVLGVMSSIANFATLVVNDADFTRFAGKPKDALWSQLFTIPLGFAVTSFIGIIVSSSSTIIYGDAIWDPLELLGRFLDDGGSAQRFGVFMIAAAFALAQLGTNIAANSVSAGSDLTALFPRFINIRRGGYICAAVGLAMCPYTLLTTSNKFTTYLSAYSVFLSSIAGVMISDYYFVRRGYLEVKELYDARKTGPYHYTFGIHWRAYAAYIAGILINVVGFAGAVGTPVPVGATYIYNLNFFCGFIISSGMYWLLCKIWPIPACSDKWMEVGDEIDDLHLAYDSGSSQVFAEDRGVTSGYDAEKHGGMERGYELDAEKRV
;
A
#
# COMPACT_ATOMS: atom_id res chain seq x y z
N MET A 1 22.30 -8.26 -11.09
CA MET A 1 22.04 -9.66 -11.50
C MET A 1 22.72 -10.02 -12.82
N ILE A 2 22.40 -9.38 -13.95
CA ILE A 2 22.99 -9.72 -15.26
C ILE A 2 24.52 -9.57 -15.26
N ARG A 3 25.04 -8.45 -14.72
CA ARG A 3 26.47 -8.20 -14.50
C ARG A 3 27.18 -9.34 -13.75
N ALA A 4 26.49 -10.03 -12.85
CA ALA A 4 27.09 -11.13 -12.09
C ALA A 4 27.34 -12.37 -12.97
N ILE A 5 26.50 -12.60 -13.98
CA ILE A 5 26.66 -13.67 -14.98
C ILE A 5 27.68 -13.25 -16.05
N TRP A 6 27.58 -12.01 -16.54
CA TRP A 6 28.46 -11.46 -17.57
C TRP A 6 29.03 -10.12 -17.12
N LEU A 7 30.31 -10.11 -16.74
CA LEU A 7 30.97 -8.89 -16.24
C LEU A 7 31.05 -7.79 -17.31
N SER A 8 31.01 -8.14 -18.59
CA SER A 8 30.91 -7.18 -19.70
C SER A 8 29.59 -6.41 -19.73
N TRP A 9 28.56 -6.90 -19.03
CA TRP A 9 27.29 -6.20 -18.83
C TRP A 9 27.42 -5.14 -17.74
N ASP A 10 28.27 -4.15 -18.02
CA ASP A 10 28.66 -3.08 -17.11
C ASP A 10 28.33 -1.71 -17.71
N ARG A 11 27.89 -0.78 -16.86
CA ARG A 11 27.52 0.58 -17.28
C ARG A 11 28.67 1.40 -17.87
N ASN A 12 29.91 1.06 -17.53
CA ASN A 12 31.11 1.73 -18.05
C ASN A 12 31.67 1.01 -19.29
N THR A 13 31.26 -0.23 -19.55
CA THR A 13 31.75 -1.03 -20.69
C THR A 13 30.81 -0.94 -21.90
N ILE A 14 29.50 -0.94 -21.67
CA ILE A 14 28.50 -0.83 -22.75
C ILE A 14 28.44 0.63 -23.23
N PRO A 15 28.54 0.89 -24.56
CA PRO A 15 28.40 2.24 -25.09
C PRO A 15 27.07 2.88 -24.69
N ASN A 16 27.15 4.01 -23.98
CA ASN A 16 25.96 4.74 -23.54
C ASN A 16 25.44 5.65 -24.66
N THR A 17 24.16 5.48 -25.00
CA THR A 17 23.45 6.30 -26.00
C THR A 17 22.58 7.38 -25.35
N PHE A 18 22.36 7.29 -24.04
CA PHE A 18 21.61 8.29 -23.29
C PHE A 18 22.47 9.51 -22.94
N SER A 19 21.84 10.67 -22.77
CA SER A 19 22.54 11.87 -22.30
C SER A 19 23.07 11.67 -20.87
N ALA A 20 24.16 12.36 -20.52
CA ALA A 20 24.73 12.32 -19.17
C ALA A 20 23.74 12.80 -18.08
N THR A 21 22.72 13.58 -18.45
CA THR A 21 21.69 14.12 -17.55
C THR A 21 20.43 13.25 -17.45
N SER A 22 20.34 12.16 -18.22
CA SER A 22 19.14 11.32 -18.29
C SER A 22 18.84 10.51 -17.01
N GLY A 23 19.80 10.44 -16.08
CA GLY A 23 19.68 9.65 -14.85
C GLY A 23 19.80 8.14 -15.05
N THR A 24 20.13 7.68 -16.26
CA THR A 24 20.34 6.26 -16.56
C THR A 24 21.44 6.06 -17.61
N THR A 25 21.84 4.81 -17.82
CA THR A 25 22.73 4.41 -18.90
C THR A 25 22.04 3.37 -19.78
N THR A 26 22.54 3.15 -21.00
CA THR A 26 22.00 2.08 -21.87
C THR A 26 21.98 0.72 -21.18
N ALA A 27 23.04 0.37 -20.43
CA ALA A 27 23.11 -0.89 -19.69
C ALA A 27 22.01 -1.00 -18.62
N ASP A 28 21.78 0.07 -17.86
CA ASP A 28 20.80 0.10 -16.79
C ASP A 28 19.37 0.10 -17.32
N TYR A 29 19.09 0.89 -18.37
CA TYR A 29 17.78 0.94 -19.02
C TYR A 29 17.41 -0.40 -19.64
N VAL A 30 18.34 -1.06 -20.36
CA VAL A 30 18.07 -2.39 -20.92
C VAL A 30 17.85 -3.41 -19.82
N SER A 31 18.63 -3.36 -18.72
CA SER A 31 18.42 -4.24 -17.56
C SER A 31 17.04 -4.03 -16.93
N PHE A 32 16.62 -2.77 -16.78
CA PHE A 32 15.29 -2.39 -16.31
C PHE A 32 14.18 -2.88 -17.25
N PHE A 33 14.35 -2.66 -18.56
CA PHE A 33 13.39 -3.12 -19.58
C PHE A 33 13.25 -4.63 -19.60
N LEU A 34 14.35 -5.38 -19.45
CA LEU A 34 14.31 -6.84 -19.34
C LEU A 34 13.55 -7.29 -18.09
N PHE A 35 13.80 -6.66 -16.94
CA PHE A 35 13.03 -6.94 -15.72
C PHE A 35 11.55 -6.63 -15.90
N TRP A 36 11.23 -5.45 -16.46
CA TRP A 36 9.86 -5.03 -16.77
C TRP A 36 9.18 -6.04 -17.69
N PHE A 37 9.82 -6.42 -18.79
CA PHE A 37 9.30 -7.38 -19.76
C PHE A 37 9.06 -8.76 -19.13
N CYS A 38 10.03 -9.26 -18.37
CA CYS A 38 9.91 -10.52 -17.64
C CYS A 38 8.87 -10.50 -16.52
N SER A 39 8.47 -9.31 -16.03
CA SER A 39 7.41 -9.16 -15.04
C SER A 39 6.00 -9.25 -15.64
N LEU A 40 5.83 -8.96 -16.94
CA LEU A 40 4.54 -8.92 -17.61
C LEU A 40 3.73 -10.23 -17.55
N PRO A 41 4.34 -11.43 -17.69
CA PRO A 41 3.60 -12.68 -17.55
C PRO A 41 3.00 -12.87 -16.15
N ALA A 42 3.67 -12.34 -15.12
CA ALA A 42 3.21 -12.50 -13.74
C ALA A 42 1.92 -11.69 -13.44
N ILE A 43 1.67 -10.60 -14.19
CA ILE A 43 0.45 -9.78 -14.10
C ILE A 43 -0.78 -10.54 -14.63
N TRP A 44 -0.58 -11.50 -15.54
CA TRP A 44 -1.69 -12.25 -16.16
C TRP A 44 -2.46 -13.10 -15.15
N PHE A 45 -1.79 -13.62 -14.12
CA PHE A 45 -2.37 -14.57 -13.19
C PHE A 45 -3.38 -13.89 -12.24
N PRO A 46 -4.55 -14.51 -11.99
CA PRO A 46 -5.50 -14.02 -11.00
C PRO A 46 -4.86 -13.90 -9.61
N VAL A 47 -5.24 -12.86 -8.85
CA VAL A 47 -4.70 -12.54 -7.52
C VAL A 47 -4.66 -13.75 -6.57
N HIS A 48 -5.72 -14.57 -6.56
CA HIS A 48 -5.79 -15.77 -5.70
C HIS A 48 -4.72 -16.83 -6.03
N LYS A 49 -4.25 -16.92 -7.28
CA LYS A 49 -3.15 -17.82 -7.68
C LYS A 49 -1.77 -17.24 -7.38
N VAL A 50 -1.64 -15.91 -7.32
CA VAL A 50 -0.39 -15.22 -6.99
C VAL A 50 0.07 -15.54 -5.56
N ARG A 51 -0.83 -16.02 -4.69
CA ARG A 51 -0.49 -16.50 -3.33
C ARG A 51 0.75 -17.41 -3.30
N HIS A 52 0.91 -18.33 -4.25
CA HIS A 52 2.07 -19.23 -4.27
C HIS A 52 3.40 -18.49 -4.54
N LEU A 53 3.37 -17.46 -5.39
CA LEU A 53 4.53 -16.59 -5.61
C LEU A 53 4.89 -15.85 -4.32
N PHE A 54 3.90 -15.37 -3.57
CA PHE A 54 4.12 -14.77 -2.25
C PHE A 54 4.68 -15.77 -1.23
N THR A 55 4.24 -17.02 -1.25
CA THR A 55 4.79 -18.07 -0.38
C THR A 55 6.26 -18.33 -0.68
N VAL A 56 6.65 -18.52 -1.94
CA VAL A 56 8.06 -18.71 -2.32
C VAL A 56 8.89 -17.49 -1.93
N LYS A 57 8.39 -16.28 -2.22
CA LYS A 57 9.02 -15.02 -1.81
C LYS A 57 9.25 -14.96 -0.30
N ALA A 58 8.27 -15.37 0.51
CA ALA A 58 8.34 -15.30 1.97
C ALA A 58 9.45 -16.20 2.56
N TYR A 59 9.84 -17.29 1.89
CA TYR A 59 10.98 -18.10 2.32
C TYR A 59 12.30 -17.61 1.76
N PHE A 60 12.34 -17.31 0.46
CA PHE A 60 13.60 -17.04 -0.25
C PHE A 60 14.17 -15.65 0.07
N VAL A 61 13.32 -14.62 0.11
CA VAL A 61 13.79 -13.23 0.27
C VAL A 61 14.36 -12.96 1.66
N PRO A 62 13.72 -13.36 2.78
CA PRO A 62 14.31 -13.19 4.10
C PRO A 62 15.63 -13.93 4.26
N ALA A 63 15.73 -15.16 3.74
CA ALA A 63 16.97 -15.93 3.76
C ALA A 63 18.12 -15.20 3.03
N ALA A 64 17.83 -14.63 1.85
CA ALA A 64 18.81 -13.83 1.11
C ALA A 64 19.18 -12.53 1.83
N GLY A 65 18.22 -11.86 2.48
CA GLY A 65 18.48 -10.67 3.29
C GLY A 65 19.39 -10.96 4.49
N ILE A 66 19.14 -12.08 5.19
CA ILE A 66 20.00 -12.55 6.29
C ILE A 66 21.39 -12.96 5.77
N ALA A 67 21.46 -13.64 4.62
CA ALA A 67 22.73 -13.98 4.00
C ALA A 67 23.54 -12.74 3.64
N PHE A 68 22.90 -11.71 3.09
CA PHE A 68 23.54 -10.44 2.77
C PHE A 68 24.03 -9.71 4.02
N PHE A 69 23.21 -9.68 5.07
CA PHE A 69 23.55 -9.13 6.38
C PHE A 69 24.80 -9.81 6.99
N ILE A 70 24.80 -11.13 7.06
CA ILE A 70 25.93 -11.90 7.60
C ILE A 70 27.17 -11.66 6.75
N TRP A 71 27.04 -11.65 5.42
CA TRP A 71 28.17 -11.45 4.51
C TRP A 71 28.80 -10.06 4.69
N ALA A 72 27.99 -9.00 4.81
CA ALA A 72 28.48 -7.65 5.06
C ALA A 72 29.22 -7.54 6.40
N ILE A 73 28.68 -8.12 7.48
CA ILE A 73 29.30 -8.14 8.81
C ILE A 73 30.63 -8.87 8.79
N VAL A 74 30.69 -10.04 8.16
CA VAL A 74 31.93 -10.84 8.09
C VAL A 74 33.01 -10.08 7.32
N ARG A 75 32.67 -9.42 6.21
CA ARG A 75 33.64 -8.58 5.46
C ARG A 75 34.10 -7.36 6.25
N ALA A 76 33.23 -6.77 7.07
CA ALA A 76 33.58 -5.65 7.94
C ALA A 76 34.39 -6.07 9.19
N GLY A 77 34.59 -7.38 9.43
CA GLY A 77 35.29 -7.89 10.61
C GLY A 77 34.45 -7.82 11.90
N GLY A 78 33.13 -7.68 11.79
CA GLY A 78 32.20 -7.57 12.90
C GLY A 78 31.06 -6.58 12.62
N ILE A 79 30.16 -6.41 13.61
CA ILE A 79 29.02 -5.48 13.50
C ILE A 79 29.51 -4.00 13.45
N GLY A 80 30.79 -3.77 13.73
CA GLY A 80 31.46 -2.49 13.54
C GLY A 80 31.14 -1.47 14.65
N PRO A 81 31.75 -0.27 14.57
CA PRO A 81 31.58 0.78 15.57
C PRO A 81 30.20 1.44 15.55
N ILE A 82 29.32 1.18 14.57
CA ILE A 82 28.02 1.88 14.50
C ILE A 82 27.09 1.58 15.67
N VAL A 83 27.17 0.38 16.24
CA VAL A 83 26.41 0.02 17.45
C VAL A 83 26.88 0.83 18.65
N HIS A 84 28.12 1.34 18.60
CA HIS A 84 28.75 2.12 19.66
C HIS A 84 28.96 3.59 19.26
N GLN A 85 28.46 4.03 18.09
CA GLN A 85 28.66 5.39 17.61
C GLN A 85 27.67 6.31 18.33
N PRO A 86 28.14 7.31 19.08
CA PRO A 86 27.26 8.26 19.74
C PRO A 86 26.52 9.11 18.70
N ALA A 87 25.29 9.51 19.03
CA ALA A 87 24.53 10.45 18.22
C ALA A 87 25.32 11.77 18.08
N SER A 88 25.45 12.29 16.86
CA SER A 88 26.09 13.58 16.59
C SER A 88 25.15 14.77 16.83
N ILE A 89 23.84 14.52 16.87
CA ILE A 89 22.80 15.52 17.07
C ILE A 89 22.13 15.32 18.44
N HIS A 90 21.77 16.42 19.09
CA HIS A 90 21.20 16.43 20.44
C HIS A 90 20.06 17.43 20.57
N GLY A 91 19.30 17.31 21.67
CA GLY A 91 18.23 18.24 22.02
C GLY A 91 17.06 18.25 21.03
N SER A 92 16.57 19.45 20.70
CA SER A 92 15.41 19.61 19.82
C SER A 92 15.65 19.10 18.40
N GLU A 93 16.89 19.17 17.90
CA GLU A 93 17.23 18.71 16.55
C GLU A 93 17.02 17.20 16.43
N LEU A 94 17.52 16.44 17.40
CA LEU A 94 17.30 14.99 17.47
C LEU A 94 15.80 14.65 17.53
N GLY A 95 15.03 15.41 18.31
CA GLY A 95 13.57 15.24 18.38
C GLY A 95 12.87 15.42 17.03
N TRP A 96 13.25 16.44 16.27
CA TRP A 96 12.70 16.66 14.94
C TRP A 96 13.14 15.62 13.92
N GLN A 97 14.40 15.16 13.98
CA GLN A 97 14.86 14.06 13.11
C GLN A 97 14.10 12.75 13.39
N PHE A 98 13.77 12.48 14.66
CA PHE A 98 12.92 11.34 15.02
C PHE A 98 11.52 11.46 14.39
N VAL A 99 10.88 12.63 14.50
CA VAL A 99 9.57 12.89 13.89
C VAL A 99 9.62 12.70 12.37
N LEU A 100 10.65 13.25 11.71
CA LEU A 100 10.85 13.10 10.26
C LEU A 100 11.03 11.63 9.86
N GLY A 101 11.76 10.83 10.64
CA GLY A 101 11.89 9.38 10.42
C GLY A 101 10.56 8.63 10.53
N VAL A 102 9.72 8.99 11.51
CA VAL A 102 8.37 8.43 11.66
C VAL A 102 7.49 8.81 10.46
N MET A 103 7.49 10.09 10.04
CA MET A 103 6.70 10.52 8.88
C MET A 103 7.18 9.88 7.58
N SER A 104 8.49 9.71 7.40
CA SER A 104 9.04 8.99 6.24
C SER A 104 8.56 7.53 6.21
N SER A 105 8.41 6.90 7.38
CA SER A 105 7.88 5.53 7.48
C SER A 105 6.40 5.49 7.12
N ILE A 106 5.59 6.44 7.60
CA ILE A 106 4.16 6.54 7.26
C ILE A 106 3.99 6.80 5.77
N ALA A 107 4.77 7.72 5.19
CA ALA A 107 4.72 8.06 3.76
C ALA A 107 4.97 6.85 2.86
N ASN A 108 5.87 5.93 3.26
CA ASN A 108 6.14 4.68 2.54
C ASN A 108 4.92 3.74 2.47
N PHE A 109 4.03 3.79 3.47
CA PHE A 109 2.83 2.94 3.53
C PHE A 109 1.54 3.66 3.16
N ALA A 110 1.57 4.97 2.90
CA ALA A 110 0.38 5.77 2.59
C ALA A 110 -0.47 5.17 1.45
N THR A 111 0.16 4.71 0.37
CA THR A 111 -0.54 4.06 -0.75
C THR A 111 -1.23 2.77 -0.32
N LEU A 112 -0.52 1.95 0.47
CA LEU A 112 -1.05 0.69 0.94
C LEU A 112 -2.25 0.93 1.87
N VAL A 113 -2.18 1.94 2.74
CA VAL A 113 -3.27 2.29 3.66
C VAL A 113 -4.56 2.64 2.91
N VAL A 114 -4.47 3.43 1.83
CA VAL A 114 -5.65 3.84 1.06
C VAL A 114 -6.21 2.68 0.23
N ASN A 115 -5.35 1.80 -0.26
CA ASN A 115 -5.73 0.71 -1.17
C ASN A 115 -5.86 -0.65 -0.48
N ASP A 116 -5.79 -0.69 0.86
CA ASP A 116 -5.80 -1.95 1.62
C ASP A 116 -7.08 -2.77 1.40
N ALA A 117 -8.20 -2.08 1.13
CA ALA A 117 -9.49 -2.67 0.76
C ALA A 117 -9.40 -3.63 -0.44
N ASP A 118 -8.45 -3.44 -1.35
CA ASP A 118 -8.23 -4.34 -2.50
C ASP A 118 -7.86 -5.76 -2.08
N PHE A 119 -7.22 -5.91 -0.92
CA PHE A 119 -6.76 -7.19 -0.37
C PHE A 119 -7.67 -7.68 0.74
N THR A 120 -8.12 -6.81 1.62
CA THR A 120 -8.91 -7.20 2.79
C THR A 120 -10.32 -7.67 2.42
N ARG A 121 -10.84 -7.29 1.25
CA ARG A 121 -12.08 -7.87 0.69
C ARG A 121 -12.05 -9.39 0.47
N PHE A 122 -10.86 -9.99 0.43
CA PHE A 122 -10.67 -11.43 0.31
C PHE A 122 -10.44 -12.14 1.65
N ALA A 123 -10.42 -11.39 2.77
CA ALA A 123 -10.29 -11.96 4.10
C ALA A 123 -11.58 -12.71 4.48
N GLY A 124 -11.44 -13.85 5.16
CA GLY A 124 -12.60 -14.63 5.63
C GLY A 124 -13.36 -13.93 6.74
N LYS A 125 -12.67 -13.16 7.59
CA LYS A 125 -13.26 -12.34 8.66
C LYS A 125 -12.58 -10.97 8.72
N PRO A 126 -13.30 -9.88 9.06
CA PRO A 126 -12.71 -8.54 9.17
C PRO A 126 -11.49 -8.48 10.09
N LYS A 127 -11.52 -9.22 11.20
CA LYS A 127 -10.42 -9.30 12.17
C LYS A 127 -9.14 -9.95 11.64
N ASP A 128 -9.22 -10.75 10.59
CA ASP A 128 -8.07 -11.48 10.05
C ASP A 128 -7.09 -10.52 9.34
N ALA A 129 -7.61 -9.43 8.75
CA ALA A 129 -6.80 -8.37 8.16
C ALA A 129 -6.03 -7.58 9.23
N LEU A 130 -6.70 -7.18 10.32
CA LEU A 130 -6.12 -6.33 11.35
C LEU A 130 -4.87 -6.93 12.00
N TRP A 131 -4.98 -8.16 12.52
CA TRP A 131 -3.89 -8.78 13.28
C TRP A 131 -2.70 -9.14 12.41
N SER A 132 -2.95 -9.63 11.19
CA SER A 132 -1.87 -9.98 10.27
C SER A 132 -1.05 -8.74 9.91
N GLN A 133 -1.67 -7.63 9.58
CA GLN A 133 -0.98 -6.38 9.23
C GLN A 133 -0.29 -5.73 10.43
N LEU A 134 -0.96 -5.68 11.59
CA LEU A 134 -0.45 -5.03 12.80
C LEU A 134 0.90 -5.61 13.26
N PHE A 135 1.12 -6.91 13.06
CA PHE A 135 2.39 -7.55 13.41
C PHE A 135 3.36 -7.61 12.23
N THR A 136 2.89 -8.00 11.04
CA THR A 136 3.81 -8.26 9.92
C THR A 136 4.43 -6.99 9.35
N ILE A 137 3.69 -5.88 9.29
CA ILE A 137 4.20 -4.62 8.72
C ILE A 137 5.27 -4.03 9.63
N PRO A 138 5.02 -3.75 10.94
CA PRO A 138 6.03 -3.14 11.79
C PRO A 138 7.25 -4.05 11.99
N LEU A 139 7.04 -5.35 12.22
CA LEU A 139 8.15 -6.29 12.44
C LEU A 139 8.97 -6.48 11.17
N GLY A 140 8.31 -6.67 10.02
CA GLY A 140 8.99 -6.83 8.73
C GLY A 140 9.79 -5.58 8.37
N PHE A 141 9.21 -4.39 8.57
CA PHE A 141 9.89 -3.12 8.29
C PHE A 141 11.05 -2.87 9.27
N ALA A 142 10.88 -3.18 10.56
CA ALA A 142 11.95 -3.05 11.55
C ALA A 142 13.14 -3.96 11.23
N VAL A 143 12.90 -5.23 10.91
CA VAL A 143 13.97 -6.20 10.58
C VAL A 143 14.69 -5.79 9.28
N THR A 144 13.94 -5.42 8.23
CA THR A 144 14.55 -5.01 6.96
C THR A 144 15.32 -3.70 7.07
N SER A 145 14.80 -2.72 7.81
CA SER A 145 15.49 -1.46 8.09
C SER A 145 16.76 -1.68 8.91
N PHE A 146 16.69 -2.55 9.94
CA PHE A 146 17.86 -2.93 10.73
C PHE A 146 18.95 -3.56 9.86
N ILE A 147 18.60 -4.51 8.99
CA ILE A 147 19.54 -5.10 8.04
C ILE A 147 20.15 -4.01 7.15
N GLY A 148 19.34 -3.13 6.57
CA GLY A 148 19.82 -2.05 5.70
C GLY A 148 20.81 -1.10 6.39
N ILE A 149 20.51 -0.68 7.62
CA ILE A 149 21.36 0.22 8.41
C ILE A 149 22.71 -0.44 8.70
N ILE A 150 22.71 -1.68 9.16
CA ILE A 150 23.96 -2.39 9.49
C ILE A 150 24.79 -2.67 8.23
N VAL A 151 24.15 -3.11 7.14
CA VAL A 151 24.84 -3.34 5.86
C VAL A 151 25.46 -2.05 5.31
N SER A 152 24.71 -0.94 5.35
CA SER A 152 25.22 0.37 4.96
C SER A 152 26.38 0.80 5.84
N SER A 153 26.29 0.59 7.14
CA SER A 153 27.40 0.86 8.05
C SER A 153 28.64 0.01 7.79
N SER A 154 28.45 -1.29 7.51
CA SER A 154 29.56 -2.19 7.21
C SER A 154 30.29 -1.72 5.96
N SER A 155 29.60 -1.12 4.99
CA SER A 155 30.24 -0.57 3.79
C SER A 155 31.22 0.56 4.10
N THR A 156 30.99 1.39 5.14
CA THR A 156 31.94 2.42 5.58
C THR A 156 33.25 1.80 6.05
N ILE A 157 33.20 0.65 6.72
CA ILE A 157 34.40 -0.05 7.22
C ILE A 157 35.14 -0.72 6.06
N ILE A 158 34.39 -1.31 5.12
CA ILE A 158 34.94 -2.06 3.99
C ILE A 158 35.54 -1.12 2.94
N TYR A 159 34.89 0.01 2.65
CA TYR A 159 35.19 0.87 1.51
C TYR A 159 35.49 2.34 1.85
N GLY A 160 35.33 2.75 3.11
CA GLY A 160 35.51 4.15 3.54
C GLY A 160 34.27 5.03 3.39
N ASP A 161 33.24 4.58 2.68
CA ASP A 161 32.02 5.34 2.39
C ASP A 161 30.75 4.58 2.83
N ALA A 162 29.78 5.31 3.38
CA ALA A 162 28.47 4.77 3.75
C ALA A 162 27.56 4.64 2.51
N ILE A 163 27.58 3.47 1.88
CA ILE A 163 26.75 3.15 0.72
C ILE A 163 25.34 2.82 1.21
N TRP A 164 24.38 3.67 0.86
CA TRP A 164 22.97 3.50 1.26
C TRP A 164 22.19 2.59 0.29
N ASP A 165 22.63 2.50 -0.97
CA ASP A 165 22.00 1.65 -1.98
C ASP A 165 22.58 0.21 -1.90
N PRO A 166 21.76 -0.79 -1.51
CA PRO A 166 22.24 -2.17 -1.43
C PRO A 166 22.64 -2.75 -2.80
N LEU A 167 22.09 -2.24 -3.90
CA LEU A 167 22.48 -2.67 -5.24
C LEU A 167 23.86 -2.14 -5.62
N GLU A 168 24.20 -0.92 -5.23
CA GLU A 168 25.55 -0.35 -5.40
C GLU A 168 26.57 -1.14 -4.58
N LEU A 169 26.23 -1.48 -3.32
CA LEU A 169 27.11 -2.27 -2.47
C LEU A 169 27.37 -3.67 -3.04
N LEU A 170 26.33 -4.35 -3.54
CA LEU A 170 26.48 -5.62 -4.26
C LEU A 170 27.32 -5.47 -5.54
N GLY A 171 27.26 -4.30 -6.19
CA GLY A 171 28.14 -3.94 -7.29
C GLY A 171 29.61 -3.95 -6.88
N ARG A 172 29.96 -3.28 -5.77
CA ARG A 172 31.34 -3.30 -5.25
C ARG A 172 31.79 -4.70 -4.82
N PHE A 173 30.89 -5.51 -4.23
CA PHE A 173 31.19 -6.90 -3.89
C PHE A 173 31.51 -7.76 -5.11
N LEU A 174 30.94 -7.41 -6.26
CA LEU A 174 31.21 -8.04 -7.54
C LEU A 174 32.58 -7.63 -8.10
N ASP A 175 32.93 -6.35 -7.96
CA ASP A 175 34.18 -5.78 -8.46
C ASP A 175 35.41 -6.29 -7.71
N ASP A 176 35.29 -6.51 -6.40
CA ASP A 176 36.39 -7.02 -5.57
C ASP A 176 36.63 -8.53 -5.71
N GLY A 177 35.77 -9.24 -6.45
CA GLY A 177 35.51 -10.65 -6.17
C GLY A 177 35.70 -11.65 -7.31
N GLY A 178 35.96 -12.89 -6.92
CA GLY A 178 36.07 -14.03 -7.83
C GLY A 178 34.72 -14.70 -8.17
N SER A 179 34.77 -15.84 -8.84
CA SER A 179 33.59 -16.61 -9.29
C SER A 179 32.58 -16.94 -8.16
N ALA A 180 33.05 -17.23 -6.95
CA ALA A 180 32.19 -17.53 -5.81
C ALA A 180 31.37 -16.31 -5.35
N GLN A 181 31.99 -15.12 -5.30
CA GLN A 181 31.29 -13.87 -4.93
C GLN A 181 30.28 -13.49 -6.00
N ARG A 182 30.61 -13.70 -7.28
CA ARG A 182 29.67 -13.49 -8.39
C ARG A 182 28.40 -14.33 -8.22
N PHE A 183 28.54 -15.59 -7.83
CA PHE A 183 27.38 -16.44 -7.52
C PHE A 183 26.57 -15.90 -6.33
N GLY A 184 27.24 -15.49 -5.23
CA GLY A 184 26.57 -14.87 -4.08
C GLY A 184 25.78 -13.61 -4.44
N VAL A 185 26.39 -12.69 -5.20
CA VAL A 185 25.74 -11.48 -5.71
C VAL A 185 24.55 -11.83 -6.61
N PHE A 186 24.70 -12.84 -7.48
CA PHE A 186 23.59 -13.30 -8.33
C PHE A 186 22.39 -13.76 -7.48
N MET A 187 22.63 -14.61 -6.47
CA MET A 187 21.57 -15.15 -5.61
C MET A 187 20.83 -14.04 -4.84
N ILE A 188 21.56 -13.09 -4.26
CA ILE A 188 20.95 -11.95 -3.53
C ILE A 188 20.21 -11.03 -4.49
N ALA A 189 20.79 -10.69 -5.63
CA ALA A 189 20.14 -9.84 -6.63
C ALA A 189 18.89 -10.52 -7.23
N ALA A 190 18.89 -11.84 -7.40
CA ALA A 190 17.71 -12.60 -7.82
C ALA A 190 16.61 -12.56 -6.75
N ALA A 191 16.97 -12.63 -5.47
CA ALA A 191 16.01 -12.46 -4.37
C ALA A 191 15.41 -11.05 -4.35
N PHE A 192 16.20 -10.00 -4.56
CA PHE A 192 15.69 -8.64 -4.68
C PHE A 192 14.78 -8.45 -5.91
N ALA A 193 15.14 -9.05 -7.05
CA ALA A 193 14.28 -9.04 -8.23
C ALA A 193 12.93 -9.74 -7.96
N LEU A 194 12.95 -10.90 -7.28
CA LEU A 194 11.72 -11.60 -6.87
C LEU A 194 10.90 -10.77 -5.86
N ALA A 195 11.57 -10.14 -4.90
CA ALA A 195 10.93 -9.26 -3.92
C ALA A 195 10.18 -8.12 -4.61
N GLN A 196 10.86 -7.45 -5.56
CA GLN A 196 10.33 -6.34 -6.33
C GLN A 196 9.18 -6.77 -7.24
N LEU A 197 9.30 -7.93 -7.91
CA LEU A 197 8.24 -8.49 -8.73
C LEU A 197 6.96 -8.70 -7.90
N GLY A 198 7.08 -9.37 -6.74
CA GLY A 198 5.92 -9.62 -5.88
C GLY A 198 5.28 -8.33 -5.37
N THR A 199 6.08 -7.33 -5.00
CA THR A 199 5.58 -6.03 -4.55
C THR A 199 4.88 -5.28 -5.69
N ASN A 200 5.44 -5.27 -6.90
CA ASN A 200 4.81 -4.62 -8.07
C ASN A 200 3.47 -5.25 -8.46
N ILE A 201 3.33 -6.58 -8.30
CA ILE A 201 2.06 -7.26 -8.57
C ILE A 201 1.03 -6.89 -7.51
N ALA A 202 1.35 -7.10 -6.22
CA ALA A 202 0.43 -6.78 -5.13
C ALA A 202 0.12 -5.28 -5.10
N ALA A 203 1.08 -4.46 -4.68
CA ALA A 203 0.81 -3.09 -4.27
C ALA A 203 0.43 -2.16 -5.43
N ASN A 204 0.87 -2.45 -6.65
CA ASN A 204 0.72 -1.53 -7.78
C ASN A 204 -0.25 -2.07 -8.83
N SER A 205 0.03 -3.23 -9.42
CA SER A 205 -0.69 -3.72 -10.61
C SER A 205 -2.13 -4.13 -10.29
N VAL A 206 -2.34 -4.81 -9.16
CA VAL A 206 -3.69 -5.21 -8.73
C VAL A 206 -4.52 -4.00 -8.36
N SER A 207 -3.95 -3.04 -7.64
CA SER A 207 -4.66 -1.85 -7.19
C SER A 207 -5.04 -0.93 -8.36
N ALA A 208 -4.09 -0.63 -9.25
CA ALA A 208 -4.40 0.08 -10.50
C ALA A 208 -5.43 -0.68 -11.36
N GLY A 209 -5.38 -2.02 -11.34
CA GLY A 209 -6.36 -2.89 -11.98
C GLY A 209 -7.77 -2.72 -11.40
N SER A 210 -7.90 -2.69 -10.07
CA SER A 210 -9.16 -2.42 -9.37
C SER A 210 -9.72 -1.04 -9.74
N ASP A 211 -8.90 0.01 -9.61
CA ASP A 211 -9.31 1.40 -9.85
C ASP A 211 -9.78 1.62 -11.30
N LEU A 212 -9.02 1.12 -12.28
CA LEU A 212 -9.38 1.26 -13.68
C LEU A 212 -10.62 0.43 -14.05
N THR A 213 -10.85 -0.70 -13.37
CA THR A 213 -12.08 -1.48 -13.54
C THR A 213 -13.28 -0.73 -12.99
N ALA A 214 -13.14 -0.02 -11.86
CA ALA A 214 -14.21 0.82 -11.33
C ALA A 214 -14.50 2.03 -12.25
N LEU A 215 -13.45 2.62 -12.85
CA LEU A 215 -13.59 3.78 -13.73
C LEU A 215 -14.15 3.43 -15.12
N PHE A 216 -13.73 2.31 -15.71
CA PHE A 216 -14.13 1.89 -17.06
C PHE A 216 -14.56 0.41 -17.10
N PRO A 217 -15.62 0.01 -16.38
CA PRO A 217 -15.98 -1.40 -16.14
C PRO A 217 -16.32 -2.19 -17.42
N ARG A 218 -16.76 -1.51 -18.48
CA ARG A 218 -17.08 -2.14 -19.78
C ARG A 218 -15.83 -2.49 -20.59
N PHE A 219 -14.71 -1.80 -20.36
CA PHE A 219 -13.51 -1.87 -21.22
C PHE A 219 -12.32 -2.50 -20.51
N ILE A 220 -12.20 -2.27 -19.20
CA ILE A 220 -11.06 -2.66 -18.40
C ILE A 220 -11.51 -3.68 -17.35
N ASN A 221 -10.72 -4.76 -17.25
CA ASN A 221 -10.75 -5.67 -16.12
C ASN A 221 -9.40 -5.56 -15.38
N ILE A 222 -9.30 -6.16 -14.20
CA ILE A 222 -8.09 -6.09 -13.35
C ILE A 222 -6.82 -6.47 -14.13
N ARG A 223 -6.88 -7.47 -15.02
CA ARG A 223 -5.72 -7.88 -15.83
C ARG A 223 -5.31 -6.79 -16.84
N ARG A 224 -6.28 -6.26 -17.61
CA ARG A 224 -6.04 -5.18 -18.56
C ARG A 224 -5.51 -3.94 -17.85
N GLY A 225 -6.08 -3.59 -16.70
CA GLY A 225 -5.63 -2.46 -15.89
C GLY A 225 -4.20 -2.65 -15.37
N GLY A 226 -3.82 -3.85 -14.96
CA GLY A 226 -2.44 -4.17 -14.59
C GLY A 226 -1.44 -3.96 -15.73
N TYR A 227 -1.79 -4.31 -16.97
CA TYR A 227 -0.94 -4.03 -18.14
C TYR A 227 -0.86 -2.54 -18.48
N ILE A 228 -1.95 -1.79 -18.32
CA ILE A 228 -1.94 -0.33 -18.46
C ILE A 228 -1.01 0.28 -17.40
N CYS A 229 -1.10 -0.17 -16.14
CA CYS A 229 -0.19 0.25 -15.07
C CYS A 229 1.27 -0.02 -15.43
N ALA A 230 1.59 -1.20 -15.97
CA ALA A 230 2.95 -1.53 -16.40
C ALA A 230 3.45 -0.64 -17.55
N ALA A 231 2.58 -0.32 -18.52
CA ALA A 231 2.93 0.55 -19.65
C ALA A 231 3.16 2.00 -19.19
N VAL A 232 2.28 2.53 -18.34
CA VAL A 232 2.43 3.87 -17.76
C VAL A 232 3.68 3.95 -16.90
N GLY A 233 3.95 2.93 -16.07
CA GLY A 233 5.15 2.86 -15.24
C GLY A 233 6.46 2.89 -16.04
N LEU A 234 6.48 2.26 -17.23
CA LEU A 234 7.61 2.36 -18.16
C LEU A 234 7.73 3.76 -18.77
N ALA A 235 6.61 4.34 -19.21
CA ALA A 235 6.57 5.66 -19.84
C ALA A 235 6.97 6.82 -18.90
N MET A 236 6.72 6.67 -17.60
CA MET A 236 7.10 7.65 -16.59
C MET A 236 8.62 7.84 -16.42
N CYS A 237 9.45 6.96 -16.99
CA CYS A 237 10.92 7.04 -16.89
C CYS A 237 11.41 7.10 -15.42
N PRO A 238 11.07 6.10 -14.58
CA PRO A 238 11.21 6.18 -13.13
C PRO A 238 12.66 6.31 -12.64
N TYR A 239 13.64 5.96 -13.47
CA TYR A 239 15.06 6.10 -13.18
C TYR A 239 15.50 7.55 -12.92
N THR A 240 14.73 8.54 -13.38
CA THR A 240 14.99 9.96 -13.08
C THR A 240 14.76 10.30 -11.60
N LEU A 241 13.84 9.60 -10.93
CA LEU A 241 13.48 9.80 -9.53
C LEU A 241 14.57 9.30 -8.57
N LEU A 242 15.35 8.31 -8.98
CA LEU A 242 16.40 7.68 -8.16
C LEU A 242 17.76 8.38 -8.29
N THR A 243 17.82 9.54 -8.95
CA THR A 243 19.10 10.24 -9.19
C THR A 243 19.80 10.69 -7.89
N THR A 244 19.06 10.98 -6.82
CA THR A 244 19.61 11.25 -5.48
C THR A 244 18.64 10.87 -4.36
N SER A 245 19.15 10.49 -3.18
CA SER A 245 18.33 10.12 -2.00
C SER A 245 17.40 11.24 -1.56
N ASN A 246 17.85 12.50 -1.62
CA ASN A 246 17.02 13.65 -1.27
C ASN A 246 15.79 13.79 -2.18
N LYS A 247 15.93 13.58 -3.50
CA LYS A 247 14.79 13.63 -4.41
C LYS A 247 13.78 12.53 -4.10
N PHE A 248 14.25 11.35 -3.71
CA PHE A 248 13.38 10.24 -3.33
C PHE A 248 12.56 10.55 -2.06
N THR A 249 13.20 11.03 -1.00
CA THR A 249 12.51 11.39 0.26
C THR A 249 11.55 12.56 0.07
N THR A 250 11.94 13.58 -0.72
CA THR A 250 11.04 14.69 -1.07
C THR A 250 9.83 14.21 -1.85
N TYR A 251 10.01 13.27 -2.79
CA TYR A 251 8.90 12.67 -3.54
C TYR A 251 7.92 11.91 -2.64
N LEU A 252 8.43 11.05 -1.75
CA LEU A 252 7.59 10.33 -0.79
C LEU A 252 6.79 11.29 0.11
N SER A 253 7.44 12.35 0.57
CA SER A 253 6.81 13.38 1.40
C SER A 253 5.71 14.14 0.65
N ALA A 254 5.95 14.47 -0.63
CA ALA A 254 4.96 15.11 -1.48
C ALA A 254 3.73 14.22 -1.67
N TYR A 255 3.95 12.94 -1.97
CA TYR A 255 2.90 11.97 -2.23
C TYR A 255 2.00 11.73 -0.99
N SER A 256 2.62 11.69 0.19
CA SER A 256 1.94 11.61 1.49
C SER A 256 0.92 12.74 1.72
N VAL A 257 1.17 13.97 1.25
CA VAL A 257 0.23 15.10 1.37
C VAL A 257 -1.09 14.81 0.66
N PHE A 258 -1.02 14.28 -0.57
CA PHE A 258 -2.20 13.98 -1.36
C PHE A 258 -2.96 12.79 -0.79
N LEU A 259 -2.25 11.69 -0.48
CA LEU A 259 -2.89 10.46 0.00
C LEU A 259 -3.51 10.60 1.37
N SER A 260 -2.85 11.29 2.30
CA SER A 260 -3.41 11.55 3.63
C SER A 260 -4.71 12.34 3.56
N SER A 261 -4.81 13.30 2.63
CA SER A 261 -6.02 14.10 2.41
C SER A 261 -7.17 13.27 1.84
N ILE A 262 -6.88 12.29 0.96
CA ILE A 262 -7.88 11.33 0.47
C ILE A 262 -8.35 10.43 1.61
N ALA A 263 -7.40 9.85 2.35
CA ALA A 263 -7.68 8.98 3.49
C ALA A 263 -8.55 9.68 4.55
N GLY A 264 -8.27 10.96 4.83
CA GLY A 264 -9.04 11.77 5.77
C GLY A 264 -10.50 11.91 5.37
N VAL A 265 -10.78 12.20 4.09
CA VAL A 265 -12.16 12.28 3.57
C VAL A 265 -12.85 10.92 3.64
N MET A 266 -12.20 9.85 3.17
CA MET A 266 -12.79 8.50 3.14
C MET A 266 -13.12 7.97 4.54
N ILE A 267 -12.19 8.11 5.48
CA ILE A 267 -12.40 7.70 6.88
C ILE A 267 -13.51 8.53 7.52
N SER A 268 -13.55 9.85 7.25
CA SER A 268 -14.58 10.72 7.78
C SER A 268 -15.97 10.39 7.25
N ASP A 269 -16.08 10.07 5.95
CA ASP A 269 -17.32 9.64 5.33
C ASP A 269 -17.86 8.35 5.95
N TYR A 270 -17.03 7.32 6.03
CA TYR A 270 -17.48 6.02 6.55
C TYR A 270 -17.77 6.06 8.05
N TYR A 271 -16.84 6.56 8.87
CA TYR A 271 -16.96 6.48 10.33
C TYR A 271 -17.83 7.58 10.94
N PHE A 272 -17.65 8.84 10.53
CA PHE A 272 -18.29 9.97 11.22
C PHE A 272 -19.60 10.41 10.59
N VAL A 273 -19.67 10.44 9.25
CA VAL A 273 -20.86 10.93 8.52
C VAL A 273 -21.88 9.82 8.33
N ARG A 274 -21.48 8.68 7.76
CA ARG A 274 -22.39 7.56 7.45
C ARG A 274 -22.52 6.54 8.57
N ARG A 275 -21.58 6.51 9.52
CA ARG A 275 -21.56 5.59 10.67
C ARG A 275 -21.64 4.11 10.25
N GLY A 276 -20.84 3.72 9.26
CA GLY A 276 -20.80 2.36 8.72
C GLY A 276 -21.88 2.04 7.68
N TYR A 277 -22.89 2.89 7.51
CA TYR A 277 -23.96 2.63 6.54
C TYR A 277 -23.50 2.86 5.09
N LEU A 278 -23.58 1.82 4.27
CA LEU A 278 -23.35 1.88 2.83
C LEU A 278 -24.43 1.09 2.08
N GLU A 279 -25.20 1.77 1.25
CA GLU A 279 -26.14 1.14 0.32
C GLU A 279 -25.40 0.59 -0.91
N VAL A 280 -25.02 -0.70 -0.85
CA VAL A 280 -24.17 -1.35 -1.87
C VAL A 280 -24.78 -1.28 -3.27
N LYS A 281 -26.09 -1.48 -3.43
CA LYS A 281 -26.75 -1.46 -4.74
C LYS A 281 -26.59 -0.10 -5.44
N GLU A 282 -26.77 0.98 -4.69
CA GLU A 282 -26.68 2.35 -5.21
C GLU A 282 -25.23 2.77 -5.49
N LEU A 283 -24.21 2.14 -4.88
CA LEU A 283 -22.79 2.39 -5.21
C LEU A 283 -22.43 1.96 -6.64
N TYR A 284 -23.17 1.01 -7.21
CA TYR A 284 -22.97 0.53 -8.58
C TYR A 284 -23.94 1.16 -9.59
N ASP A 285 -24.67 2.20 -9.19
CA ASP A 285 -25.69 2.84 -10.01
C ASP A 285 -25.34 4.28 -10.39
N ALA A 286 -25.39 4.59 -11.68
CA ALA A 286 -25.09 5.91 -12.23
C ALA A 286 -26.34 6.79 -12.42
N ARG A 287 -27.53 6.34 -12.00
CA ARG A 287 -28.78 7.13 -12.09
C ARG A 287 -28.62 8.47 -11.37
N LYS A 288 -29.12 9.54 -12.00
CA LYS A 288 -29.10 10.91 -11.44
C LYS A 288 -29.85 11.05 -10.11
N THR A 289 -30.77 10.13 -9.84
CA THR A 289 -31.58 10.09 -8.62
C THR A 289 -30.91 9.32 -7.48
N GLY A 290 -29.80 8.63 -7.74
CA GLY A 290 -29.10 7.82 -6.74
C GLY A 290 -28.44 8.70 -5.66
N PRO A 291 -28.33 8.22 -4.42
CA PRO A 291 -27.77 8.99 -3.30
C PRO A 291 -26.30 9.38 -3.50
N TYR A 292 -25.54 8.61 -4.28
CA TYR A 292 -24.12 8.85 -4.55
C TYR A 292 -23.85 9.63 -5.84
N HIS A 293 -24.88 10.03 -6.59
CA HIS A 293 -24.68 10.75 -7.87
C HIS A 293 -24.31 12.23 -7.67
N TYR A 294 -24.76 12.86 -6.58
CA TYR A 294 -24.49 14.27 -6.26
C TYR A 294 -24.68 15.23 -7.47
N THR A 295 -23.79 16.21 -7.63
CA THR A 295 -23.86 17.22 -8.68
C THR A 295 -23.04 16.75 -9.89
N PHE A 296 -23.70 16.25 -10.93
CA PHE A 296 -23.07 15.71 -12.14
C PHE A 296 -22.08 14.55 -11.88
N GLY A 297 -22.31 13.71 -10.87
CA GLY A 297 -21.37 12.65 -10.47
C GLY A 297 -20.28 13.11 -9.51
N ILE A 298 -20.28 14.38 -9.08
CA ILE A 298 -19.20 14.98 -8.29
C ILE A 298 -19.70 15.37 -6.90
N HIS A 299 -19.03 14.83 -5.87
CA HIS A 299 -19.24 15.21 -4.49
C HIS A 299 -18.40 16.44 -4.13
N TRP A 300 -18.90 17.64 -4.41
CA TRP A 300 -18.11 18.88 -4.21
C TRP A 300 -17.58 19.03 -2.78
N ARG A 301 -18.33 18.61 -1.74
CA ARG A 301 -17.85 18.68 -0.34
C ARG A 301 -16.61 17.81 -0.09
N ALA A 302 -16.53 16.63 -0.71
CA ALA A 302 -15.38 15.73 -0.63
C ALA A 302 -14.16 16.39 -1.26
N TYR A 303 -14.31 16.96 -2.46
CA TYR A 303 -13.22 17.68 -3.14
C TYR A 303 -12.80 18.96 -2.40
N ALA A 304 -13.74 19.72 -1.83
CA ALA A 304 -13.41 20.89 -1.02
C ALA A 304 -12.60 20.52 0.23
N ALA A 305 -12.99 19.45 0.92
CA ALA A 305 -12.27 18.91 2.07
C ALA A 305 -10.88 18.36 1.69
N TYR A 306 -10.79 17.64 0.57
CA TYR A 306 -9.53 17.15 0.02
C TYR A 306 -8.56 18.30 -0.30
N ILE A 307 -9.04 19.33 -1.01
CA ILE A 307 -8.24 20.52 -1.34
C ILE A 307 -7.80 21.25 -0.07
N ALA A 308 -8.67 21.38 0.95
CA ALA A 308 -8.29 21.98 2.23
C ALA A 308 -7.14 21.24 2.92
N GLY A 309 -7.16 19.89 2.90
CA GLY A 309 -6.08 19.06 3.44
C GLY A 309 -4.76 19.17 2.66
N ILE A 310 -4.82 19.43 1.35
CA ILE A 310 -3.62 19.71 0.56
C ILE A 310 -3.07 21.09 0.90
N LEU A 311 -3.93 22.12 0.89
CA LEU A 311 -3.54 23.53 0.98
C LEU A 311 -2.73 23.85 2.24
N ILE A 312 -3.01 23.19 3.36
CA ILE A 312 -2.26 23.39 4.62
C ILE A 312 -0.77 23.02 4.49
N ASN A 313 -0.44 22.11 3.57
CA ASN A 313 0.91 21.60 3.36
C ASN A 313 1.64 22.25 2.17
N VAL A 314 0.93 22.97 1.28
CA VAL A 314 1.50 23.53 0.04
C VAL A 314 2.64 24.51 0.31
N VAL A 315 2.50 25.36 1.34
CA VAL A 315 3.53 26.35 1.67
C VAL A 315 4.80 25.65 2.14
N GLY A 316 4.71 24.66 3.02
CA GLY A 316 5.89 23.92 3.46
C GLY A 316 6.49 23.04 2.36
N PHE A 317 5.67 22.53 1.43
CA PHE A 317 6.14 21.85 0.22
C PHE A 317 6.99 22.76 -0.66
N ALA A 318 6.57 24.00 -0.90
CA ALA A 318 7.40 24.99 -1.61
C ALA A 318 8.76 25.20 -0.92
N GLY A 319 8.76 25.16 0.42
CA GLY A 319 9.94 25.10 1.27
C GLY A 319 10.89 23.95 0.92
N ALA A 320 10.36 22.73 0.88
CA ALA A 320 11.13 21.52 0.59
C ALA A 320 11.73 21.49 -0.83
N VAL A 321 11.14 22.23 -1.77
CA VAL A 321 11.63 22.35 -3.16
C VAL A 321 12.68 23.48 -3.32
N GLY A 322 12.98 24.22 -2.24
CA GLY A 322 14.06 25.21 -2.21
C GLY A 322 13.61 26.67 -2.22
N THR A 323 12.31 26.93 -2.02
CA THR A 323 11.80 28.31 -1.83
C THR A 323 11.89 28.68 -0.36
N PRO A 324 12.34 29.90 0.01
CA PRO A 324 12.29 30.34 1.41
C PRO A 324 10.84 30.48 1.88
N VAL A 325 10.50 29.83 3.00
CA VAL A 325 9.14 29.82 3.56
C VAL A 325 9.19 30.06 5.08
N PRO A 326 8.09 30.53 5.70
CA PRO A 326 8.03 30.71 7.14
C PRO A 326 8.29 29.40 7.88
N VAL A 327 9.04 29.47 8.99
CA VAL A 327 9.43 28.29 9.79
C VAL A 327 8.21 27.48 10.25
N GLY A 328 7.08 28.15 10.55
CA GLY A 328 5.83 27.47 10.90
C GLY A 328 5.29 26.56 9.80
N ALA A 329 5.41 26.96 8.52
CA ALA A 329 5.00 26.14 7.39
C ALA A 329 5.91 24.91 7.22
N THR A 330 7.19 25.04 7.54
CA THR A 330 8.13 23.90 7.58
C THR A 330 7.72 22.90 8.65
N TYR A 331 7.37 23.34 9.86
CA TYR A 331 6.93 22.42 10.92
C TYR A 331 5.62 21.71 10.59
N ILE A 332 4.66 22.39 9.98
CA ILE A 332 3.42 21.77 9.49
C ILE A 332 3.75 20.68 8.46
N TYR A 333 4.65 20.98 7.52
CA TYR A 333 5.05 20.03 6.50
C TYR A 333 5.87 18.85 7.04
N ASN A 334 6.63 19.05 8.12
CA ASN A 334 7.27 17.96 8.85
C ASN A 334 6.26 17.01 9.49
N LEU A 335 4.98 17.40 9.60
CA LEU A 335 3.85 16.59 10.07
C LEU A 335 2.80 16.37 8.97
N ASN A 336 3.22 16.44 7.69
CA ASN A 336 2.31 16.59 6.55
C ASN A 336 1.14 15.59 6.52
N PHE A 337 1.40 14.32 6.86
CA PHE A 337 0.41 13.26 6.81
C PHE A 337 -0.74 13.54 7.79
N PHE A 338 -0.42 13.81 9.06
CA PHE A 338 -1.43 14.08 10.07
C PHE A 338 -2.15 15.41 9.84
N CYS A 339 -1.42 16.45 9.43
CA CYS A 339 -2.02 17.73 9.11
C CYS A 339 -3.02 17.62 7.94
N GLY A 340 -2.63 16.94 6.86
CA GLY A 340 -3.51 16.70 5.70
C GLY A 340 -4.73 15.85 6.08
N PHE A 341 -4.51 14.76 6.81
CA PHE A 341 -5.57 13.87 7.29
C PHE A 341 -6.57 14.57 8.20
N ILE A 342 -6.12 15.28 9.24
CA ILE A 342 -6.99 15.91 10.23
C ILE A 342 -7.80 17.04 9.59
N ILE A 343 -7.16 17.89 8.78
CA ILE A 343 -7.83 19.02 8.14
C ILE A 343 -8.87 18.55 7.13
N SER A 344 -8.53 17.58 6.27
CA SER A 344 -9.49 17.03 5.31
C SER A 344 -10.64 16.30 6.00
N SER A 345 -10.36 15.47 7.00
CA SER A 345 -11.38 14.74 7.77
C SER A 345 -12.34 15.69 8.50
N GLY A 346 -11.80 16.70 9.19
CA GLY A 346 -12.59 17.69 9.92
C GLY A 346 -13.41 18.59 8.99
N MET A 347 -12.82 19.03 7.87
CA MET A 347 -13.53 19.83 6.87
C MET A 347 -14.68 19.03 6.25
N TYR A 348 -14.44 17.76 5.89
CA TYR A 348 -15.50 16.92 5.32
C TYR A 348 -16.66 16.72 6.29
N TRP A 349 -16.35 16.38 7.54
CA TRP A 349 -17.34 16.23 8.60
C TRP A 349 -18.16 17.50 8.81
N LEU A 350 -17.49 18.67 8.88
CA LEU A 350 -18.15 19.95 9.06
C LEU A 350 -19.07 20.29 7.88
N LEU A 351 -18.59 20.12 6.65
CA LEU A 351 -19.37 20.38 5.45
C LEU A 351 -20.61 19.48 5.36
N CYS A 352 -20.49 18.20 5.70
CA CYS A 352 -21.61 17.27 5.71
C CYS A 352 -22.58 17.52 6.88
N LYS A 353 -22.10 18.11 7.99
CA LYS A 353 -22.96 18.51 9.10
C LYS A 353 -23.76 19.77 8.78
N ILE A 354 -23.16 20.74 8.10
CA ILE A 354 -23.84 21.98 7.66
C ILE A 354 -24.78 21.69 6.49
N TRP A 355 -24.34 20.86 5.54
CA TRP A 355 -25.11 20.44 4.37
C TRP A 355 -25.21 18.91 4.32
N PRO A 356 -26.23 18.34 4.98
CA PRO A 356 -26.46 16.90 5.02
C PRO A 356 -26.47 16.24 3.65
N ILE A 357 -25.91 15.04 3.60
CA ILE A 357 -25.87 14.18 2.41
C ILE A 357 -26.83 13.00 2.59
N PRO A 358 -27.37 12.42 1.50
CA PRO A 358 -28.23 11.25 1.57
C PRO A 358 -27.43 9.97 1.92
N ALA A 359 -28.16 8.88 2.20
CA ALA A 359 -27.61 7.58 2.58
C ALA A 359 -26.70 7.64 3.81
N CYS A 360 -27.20 8.26 4.88
CA CYS A 360 -26.57 8.29 6.20
C CYS A 360 -27.45 7.59 7.23
N SER A 361 -26.84 7.07 8.29
CA SER A 361 -27.55 6.47 9.42
C SER A 361 -27.31 7.26 10.70
N ASP A 362 -28.34 7.37 11.54
CA ASP A 362 -28.22 7.94 12.88
C ASP A 362 -27.55 6.97 13.87
N LYS A 363 -27.48 5.68 13.55
CA LYS A 363 -26.83 4.64 14.37
C LYS A 363 -25.67 4.01 13.62
N TRP A 364 -24.72 3.44 14.36
CA TRP A 364 -23.66 2.62 13.77
C TRP A 364 -24.29 1.40 13.09
N MET A 365 -24.09 1.28 11.78
CA MET A 365 -24.64 0.24 10.90
C MET A 365 -23.51 -0.39 10.10
N GLU A 366 -22.52 -0.95 10.79
CA GLU A 366 -21.55 -1.84 10.14
C GLU A 366 -22.21 -3.20 9.97
N VAL A 367 -22.18 -3.75 8.75
CA VAL A 367 -22.86 -5.00 8.38
C VAL A 367 -22.45 -6.11 9.36
N GLY A 368 -23.31 -6.33 10.34
CA GLY A 368 -23.20 -7.31 11.41
C GLY A 368 -24.53 -8.02 11.52
N ASP A 369 -24.91 -8.67 10.43
CA ASP A 369 -25.50 -10.01 10.34
C ASP A 369 -25.59 -10.34 8.85
N GLU A 370 -25.48 -11.62 8.53
CA GLU A 370 -25.25 -12.19 7.21
C GLU A 370 -26.10 -11.54 6.09
N ILE A 371 -25.47 -11.29 4.94
CA ILE A 371 -26.23 -11.09 3.70
C ILE A 371 -26.86 -12.46 3.39
N ASP A 372 -28.03 -12.74 3.97
CA ASP A 372 -28.72 -14.03 3.79
C ASP A 372 -29.23 -14.21 2.35
N ASP A 373 -29.41 -13.13 1.58
CA ASP A 373 -29.93 -13.21 0.21
C ASP A 373 -29.11 -12.40 -0.80
N LEU A 374 -28.07 -13.05 -1.31
CA LEU A 374 -27.33 -12.59 -2.49
C LEU A 374 -28.10 -13.03 -3.75
N HIS A 375 -29.20 -12.36 -4.07
CA HIS A 375 -29.89 -12.58 -5.36
C HIS A 375 -29.00 -12.05 -6.50
N LEU A 376 -28.25 -12.96 -7.12
CA LEU A 376 -27.54 -12.72 -8.37
C LEU A 376 -28.56 -12.42 -9.48
N ALA A 377 -28.38 -11.32 -10.20
CA ALA A 377 -29.26 -10.84 -11.27
C ALA A 377 -29.36 -11.77 -12.52
N TYR A 378 -28.84 -12.99 -12.43
CA TYR A 378 -28.85 -13.97 -13.53
C TYR A 378 -30.03 -14.93 -13.50
N ASP A 379 -30.86 -14.95 -12.45
CA ASP A 379 -31.97 -15.91 -12.35
C ASP A 379 -33.31 -15.36 -12.88
N SER A 380 -33.26 -14.69 -14.03
CA SER A 380 -34.45 -14.35 -14.82
C SER A 380 -34.74 -15.47 -15.82
N GLY A 381 -35.10 -16.65 -15.31
CA GLY A 381 -35.56 -17.74 -16.16
C GLY A 381 -35.94 -18.99 -15.37
N SER A 382 -37.26 -19.19 -15.18
CA SER A 382 -37.92 -20.30 -14.48
C SER A 382 -37.81 -20.22 -12.95
N SER A 383 -38.85 -19.86 -12.20
CA SER A 383 -40.12 -20.60 -12.15
C SER A 383 -41.20 -19.71 -11.52
N GLN A 384 -42.27 -19.43 -12.28
CA GLN A 384 -43.56 -19.13 -11.66
C GLN A 384 -44.00 -20.37 -10.89
N VAL A 385 -44.47 -20.24 -9.64
CA VAL A 385 -45.56 -21.02 -9.03
C VAL A 385 -45.89 -20.44 -7.64
N PHE A 386 -47.12 -19.90 -7.54
CA PHE A 386 -47.99 -19.54 -6.40
C PHE A 386 -47.61 -18.44 -5.40
N ALA A 387 -48.39 -17.37 -5.50
CA ALA A 387 -48.72 -16.42 -4.45
C ALA A 387 -49.69 -17.04 -3.42
N GLU A 388 -49.56 -16.67 -2.15
CA GLU A 388 -50.72 -16.44 -1.29
C GLU A 388 -50.42 -15.41 -0.20
N ASP A 389 -51.02 -14.25 -0.42
CA ASP A 389 -51.49 -13.20 0.49
C ASP A 389 -51.50 -13.52 1.99
N ARG A 390 -50.82 -12.70 2.81
CA ARG A 390 -51.35 -12.21 4.10
C ARG A 390 -50.80 -10.84 4.44
N GLY A 391 -51.64 -9.84 4.23
CA GLY A 391 -51.52 -8.51 4.82
C GLY A 391 -51.67 -8.50 6.34
N VAL A 392 -50.94 -7.57 6.93
CA VAL A 392 -51.21 -6.75 8.14
C VAL A 392 -52.48 -7.10 8.93
N THR A 393 -52.33 -7.40 10.22
CA THR A 393 -53.22 -6.87 11.28
C THR A 393 -52.54 -6.81 12.64
N SER A 394 -52.77 -5.69 13.31
CA SER A 394 -52.46 -5.32 14.69
C SER A 394 -53.57 -5.80 15.64
N GLY A 395 -53.24 -6.02 16.93
CA GLY A 395 -54.20 -5.78 18.02
C GLY A 395 -54.37 -6.88 19.08
N TYR A 396 -53.82 -6.59 20.27
CA TYR A 396 -54.39 -6.72 21.63
C TYR A 396 -55.22 -7.94 22.10
N ASP A 397 -54.77 -8.42 23.28
CA ASP A 397 -55.50 -8.90 24.47
C ASP A 397 -55.93 -10.37 24.71
N ALA A 398 -55.51 -10.80 25.91
CA ALA A 398 -56.21 -11.56 26.94
C ALA A 398 -56.13 -13.11 27.02
N GLU A 399 -55.47 -13.52 28.11
CA GLU A 399 -55.85 -14.52 29.12
C GLU A 399 -55.72 -16.04 28.87
N LYS A 400 -54.84 -16.61 29.71
CA LYS A 400 -55.02 -17.72 30.68
C LYS A 400 -54.93 -19.19 30.24
N HIS A 401 -54.29 -19.91 31.17
CA HIS A 401 -54.20 -21.36 31.38
C HIS A 401 -53.27 -22.09 30.40
N GLY A 402 -52.29 -22.90 30.83
CA GLY A 402 -51.97 -23.46 32.13
C GLY A 402 -51.23 -24.78 31.89
N GLY A 403 -50.26 -25.11 32.73
CA GLY A 403 -49.86 -26.50 32.93
C GLY A 403 -48.62 -27.00 32.19
N MET A 404 -47.59 -27.24 33.01
CA MET A 404 -46.96 -28.55 33.19
C MET A 404 -45.69 -28.89 32.37
N GLU A 405 -44.63 -28.99 33.18
CA GLU A 405 -43.35 -29.67 33.03
C GLU A 405 -43.32 -30.97 32.21
N ARG A 406 -42.23 -31.13 31.45
CA ARG A 406 -41.29 -32.27 31.39
C ARG A 406 -40.32 -31.98 30.23
N GLY A 407 -39.00 -32.00 30.36
CA GLY A 407 -38.14 -32.85 31.18
C GLY A 407 -37.43 -33.83 30.25
N TYR A 408 -36.09 -33.88 30.37
CA TYR A 408 -35.14 -34.86 29.84
C TYR A 408 -34.66 -34.70 28.39
N GLU A 409 -33.43 -35.03 28.03
CA GLU A 409 -32.10 -35.13 28.66
C GLU A 409 -31.17 -35.49 27.48
N LEU A 410 -29.90 -35.15 27.61
CA LEU A 410 -28.84 -35.54 26.70
C LEU A 410 -28.77 -37.06 26.53
N ASP A 411 -28.40 -37.51 25.33
CA ASP A 411 -27.50 -38.65 25.25
C ASP A 411 -26.55 -38.53 24.06
N ALA A 412 -25.27 -38.72 24.37
CA ALA A 412 -24.16 -38.83 23.46
C ALA A 412 -23.79 -40.32 23.38
N GLU A 413 -23.60 -40.88 22.19
CA GLU A 413 -22.44 -41.73 21.86
C GLU A 413 -22.54 -42.44 20.49
N LYS A 414 -21.49 -42.20 19.68
CA LYS A 414 -20.61 -43.16 18.99
C LYS A 414 -21.13 -44.18 17.93
N ARG A 415 -20.26 -44.28 16.91
CA ARG A 415 -19.95 -45.38 15.96
C ARG A 415 -20.96 -45.49 14.80
N VAL A 416 -20.54 -45.49 13.53
CA VAL A 416 -19.33 -46.03 12.87
C VAL A 416 -18.77 -45.04 11.85
#